data_AF-L1IE37-F1
#
_entry.id   AF-L1IE37-F1
#
_cell.length_a   1.000
_cell.length_b   1.000
_cell.length_c   1.000
_cell.angle_alpha   90.00
_cell.angle_beta   90.00
_cell.angle_gamma   90.00
#
_symmetry.space_group_name_H-M   'P 1'
#
loop_
_entity.id
_entity.type
_entity.pdbx_description
1 polymer ?
#
loop_
_entity_poly.entity_id
_entity_poly.type
_entity_poly.pdbx_seq_one_letter_code
_entity_poly.pdbx_strand_id
1 'polypeptide(L)'
;MRPISSALQGMWADAVGKNLADFNFRTVTKQFSNLVFKYPIRVPERFALVIRTLLTQEGICLLLDPNFKLLEVAYPYVAKRLLRDPLYCYRLPQVLMKKVPEAEKPVFDFGRLFSLLYVATAVAGRGPRALLGLVRTAFDALALTWRKPSLAMSLAQVDRLYDVCIGT
;
A
#
# COMPACT_ATOMS: atom_id res chain seq x y z
N MET A 1 -21.58 19.90 -15.23
CA MET A 1 -21.08 18.50 -15.25
C MET A 1 -20.41 18.20 -13.91
N ARG A 2 -20.68 17.06 -13.26
CA ARG A 2 -20.00 16.72 -11.99
C ARG A 2 -18.53 16.35 -12.27
N PRO A 3 -17.57 16.75 -11.43
CA PRO A 3 -16.17 16.43 -11.66
C PRO A 3 -15.94 14.93 -11.47
N ILE A 4 -15.10 14.34 -12.33
CA ILE A 4 -14.76 12.90 -12.26
C ILE A 4 -14.15 12.51 -10.90
N SER A 5 -13.45 13.45 -10.26
CA SER A 5 -12.91 13.28 -8.90
C SER A 5 -13.98 12.91 -7.88
N SER A 6 -15.17 13.53 -7.94
CA SER A 6 -16.28 13.20 -7.02
C SER A 6 -16.83 11.79 -7.23
N ALA A 7 -16.84 11.30 -8.47
CA ALA A 7 -17.29 9.94 -8.79
C ALA A 7 -16.24 8.89 -8.36
N LEU A 8 -14.96 9.18 -8.59
CA LEU A 8 -13.84 8.34 -8.16
C LEU A 8 -13.75 8.29 -6.63
N GLN A 9 -13.95 9.42 -5.96
CA GLN A 9 -13.96 9.47 -4.50
C GLN A 9 -15.11 8.65 -3.92
N GLY A 10 -16.29 8.63 -4.54
CA GLY A 10 -17.38 7.74 -4.14
C GLY A 10 -17.02 6.25 -4.25
N MET A 11 -16.37 5.83 -5.35
CA MET A 11 -15.90 4.45 -5.49
C MET A 11 -14.84 4.07 -4.45
N TRP A 12 -13.89 4.98 -4.19
CA TRP A 12 -12.80 4.71 -3.27
C TRP A 12 -13.16 4.96 -1.80
N ALA A 13 -14.18 5.75 -1.48
CA ALA A 13 -14.65 5.95 -0.11
C ALA A 13 -15.09 4.62 0.53
N ASP A 14 -15.75 3.75 -0.25
CA ASP A 14 -16.10 2.39 0.19
C ASP A 14 -14.87 1.48 0.39
N ALA A 15 -13.75 1.82 -0.25
CA ALA A 15 -12.49 1.09 -0.18
C ALA A 15 -11.56 1.59 0.95
N VAL A 16 -11.60 2.90 1.24
CA VAL A 16 -10.79 3.59 2.25
C VAL A 16 -11.45 3.38 3.61
N GLY A 17 -11.21 2.23 4.23
CA GLY A 17 -11.73 1.89 5.56
C GLY A 17 -12.09 0.42 5.73
N LYS A 18 -12.30 -0.31 4.63
CA LYS A 18 -12.41 -1.77 4.65
C LYS A 18 -11.02 -2.40 4.74
N ASN A 19 -10.93 -3.52 5.45
CA ASN A 19 -9.69 -4.29 5.50
C ASN A 19 -9.30 -4.69 4.07
N LEU A 20 -8.01 -4.69 3.73
CA LEU A 20 -7.55 -5.17 2.40
C LEU A 20 -8.03 -6.61 2.14
N ALA A 21 -8.26 -7.37 3.21
CA ALA A 21 -8.88 -8.68 3.16
C ALA A 21 -10.28 -8.65 2.52
N ASP A 22 -11.10 -7.60 2.64
CA ASP A 22 -12.47 -7.61 2.10
C ASP A 22 -12.54 -7.19 0.62
N PHE A 23 -11.39 -7.02 -0.03
CA PHE A 23 -11.29 -6.49 -1.38
C PHE A 23 -11.20 -7.62 -2.43
N ASN A 24 -12.26 -7.76 -3.23
CA ASN A 24 -12.33 -8.70 -4.34
C ASN A 24 -12.21 -7.95 -5.69
N PHE A 25 -11.34 -8.40 -6.58
CA PHE A 25 -11.02 -7.69 -7.83
C PHE A 25 -12.21 -7.68 -8.81
N ARG A 26 -13.10 -8.68 -8.74
CA ARG A 26 -14.38 -8.69 -9.48
C ARG A 26 -15.29 -7.52 -9.10
N THR A 27 -15.40 -7.21 -7.82
CA THR A 27 -16.24 -6.10 -7.31
C THR A 27 -15.69 -4.75 -7.76
N VAL A 28 -14.37 -4.57 -7.68
CA VAL A 28 -13.66 -3.35 -8.10
C VAL A 28 -13.87 -3.09 -9.59
N THR A 29 -13.68 -4.13 -10.40
CA THR A 29 -13.86 -4.03 -11.85
C THR A 29 -15.30 -3.68 -12.21
N LYS A 30 -16.29 -4.21 -11.49
CA LYS A 30 -17.71 -3.87 -11.66
C LYS A 30 -17.99 -2.40 -11.35
N GLN A 31 -17.47 -1.88 -10.23
CA GLN A 31 -17.61 -0.45 -9.88
C GLN A 31 -16.92 0.45 -10.90
N PHE A 32 -15.73 0.06 -11.38
CA PHE A 32 -14.99 0.80 -12.39
C PHE A 32 -15.73 0.82 -13.73
N SER A 33 -16.33 -0.31 -14.15
CA SER A 33 -17.14 -0.39 -15.36
C SER A 33 -18.29 0.62 -15.37
N ASN A 34 -19.00 0.77 -14.25
CA ASN A 34 -20.05 1.79 -14.09
C ASN A 34 -19.52 3.22 -14.30
N LEU A 35 -18.28 3.50 -13.87
CA LEU A 35 -17.67 4.81 -14.05
C LEU A 35 -17.26 5.05 -15.50
N VAL A 36 -16.77 4.03 -16.21
CA VAL A 36 -16.44 4.07 -17.64
C VAL A 36 -17.70 4.30 -18.50
N PHE A 37 -18.87 3.81 -18.08
CA PHE A 37 -20.13 4.14 -18.77
C PHE A 37 -20.52 5.62 -18.59
N LYS A 38 -20.22 6.22 -17.44
CA LYS A 38 -20.60 7.60 -17.10
C LYS A 38 -19.63 8.64 -17.65
N TYR A 39 -18.36 8.28 -17.79
CA TYR A 39 -17.30 9.12 -18.35
C TYR A 39 -16.58 8.31 -19.43
N PRO A 40 -16.45 8.81 -20.68
CA PRO A 40 -15.86 8.06 -21.80
C PRO A 40 -14.34 7.91 -21.66
N ILE A 41 -13.90 7.17 -20.65
CA ILE A 41 -12.50 6.84 -20.39
C ILE A 41 -12.06 5.80 -21.43
N ARG A 42 -10.98 6.10 -22.15
CA ARG A 42 -10.33 5.12 -23.04
C ARG A 42 -9.24 4.39 -22.27
N VAL A 43 -9.38 3.08 -22.11
CA VAL A 43 -8.35 2.25 -21.47
C VAL A 43 -7.33 1.82 -22.53
N PRO A 44 -6.04 2.12 -22.37
CA PRO A 44 -5.01 1.67 -23.30
C PRO A 44 -4.91 0.14 -23.32
N GLU A 45 -4.65 -0.43 -24.51
CA GLU A 45 -4.65 -1.88 -24.77
C GLU A 45 -3.80 -2.69 -23.78
N ARG A 46 -2.56 -2.23 -23.52
CA ARG A 46 -1.64 -2.88 -22.58
C ARG A 46 -2.23 -3.07 -21.19
N PHE A 47 -3.04 -2.13 -20.71
CA PHE A 47 -3.67 -2.24 -19.39
C PHE A 47 -4.89 -3.16 -19.41
N ALA A 48 -5.65 -3.18 -20.51
CA ALA A 48 -6.77 -4.10 -20.68
C ALA A 48 -6.29 -5.57 -20.66
N LEU A 49 -5.15 -5.85 -21.31
CA LEU A 49 -4.52 -7.17 -21.28
C LEU A 49 -4.13 -7.59 -19.87
N VAL A 50 -3.44 -6.71 -19.12
CA VAL A 50 -3.06 -6.98 -17.73
C VAL A 50 -4.28 -7.22 -16.84
N ILE A 51 -5.33 -6.41 -16.98
CA ILE A 51 -6.56 -6.59 -16.19
C ILE A 51 -7.23 -7.92 -16.53
N ARG A 52 -7.29 -8.28 -17.83
CA ARG A 52 -7.89 -9.54 -18.29
C ARG A 52 -7.13 -10.76 -17.76
N THR A 53 -5.80 -10.73 -17.75
CA THR A 53 -5.01 -11.83 -17.18
C THR A 53 -5.23 -11.95 -15.68
N LEU A 54 -5.26 -10.84 -14.94
CA LEU A 54 -5.52 -10.83 -13.50
C LEU A 54 -6.91 -11.39 -13.17
N LEU A 55 -7.97 -10.98 -13.90
CA LEU A 55 -9.33 -11.50 -13.70
C LEU A 55 -9.42 -13.00 -13.96
N THR A 56 -8.69 -13.49 -14.97
CA THR A 56 -8.67 -14.92 -15.29
C THR A 56 -7.92 -15.71 -14.21
N GLN A 57 -6.78 -15.18 -13.73
CA GLN A 57 -5.99 -15.78 -12.65
C GLN A 57 -6.77 -15.80 -11.33
N GLU A 58 -7.41 -14.70 -10.95
CA GLU A 58 -8.27 -14.65 -9.76
C GLU A 58 -9.43 -15.63 -9.89
N GLY A 59 -10.05 -15.71 -11.06
CA GLY A 59 -11.11 -16.69 -11.34
C GLY A 59 -10.66 -18.13 -11.08
N ILE A 60 -9.50 -18.52 -11.57
CA ILE A 60 -8.94 -19.87 -11.35
C ILE A 60 -8.62 -20.11 -9.88
N CYS A 61 -8.04 -19.13 -9.18
CA CYS A 61 -7.74 -19.26 -7.75
C CYS A 61 -9.01 -19.42 -6.91
N LEU A 62 -10.10 -18.72 -7.26
CA LEU A 62 -11.40 -18.86 -6.60
C LEU A 62 -12.05 -20.23 -6.81
N LEU A 63 -11.74 -20.91 -7.92
CA LEU A 63 -12.17 -22.30 -8.12
C LEU A 63 -11.49 -23.27 -7.14
N LEU A 64 -10.24 -22.97 -6.75
CA LEU A 64 -9.47 -23.81 -5.84
C LEU A 64 -9.77 -23.49 -4.36
N ASP A 65 -9.84 -22.20 -4.02
CA ASP A 65 -10.18 -21.71 -2.68
C ASP A 65 -11.22 -20.57 -2.80
N PRO A 66 -12.48 -20.80 -2.36
CA PRO A 66 -13.53 -19.80 -2.41
C PRO A 66 -13.24 -18.53 -1.61
N ASN A 67 -12.35 -18.61 -0.62
CA ASN A 67 -11.98 -17.49 0.25
C ASN A 67 -10.72 -16.75 -0.23
N PHE A 68 -10.17 -17.15 -1.38
CA PHE A 68 -8.93 -16.57 -1.91
C PHE A 68 -9.10 -15.08 -2.24
N LYS A 69 -8.14 -14.27 -1.77
CA LYS A 69 -8.09 -12.82 -1.97
C LYS A 69 -6.78 -12.44 -2.64
N LEU A 70 -6.84 -12.10 -3.93
CA LEU A 70 -5.65 -11.78 -4.74
C LEU A 70 -4.80 -10.67 -4.12
N LEU A 71 -5.46 -9.62 -3.60
CA LEU A 71 -4.75 -8.45 -3.06
C LEU A 71 -4.03 -8.75 -1.75
N GLU A 72 -4.53 -9.66 -0.92
CA GLU A 72 -3.86 -10.06 0.31
C GLU A 72 -2.50 -10.69 0.02
N VAL A 73 -2.45 -11.55 -1.01
CA VAL A 73 -1.22 -12.20 -1.45
C VAL A 73 -0.30 -11.23 -2.20
N ALA A 74 -0.85 -10.32 -3.00
CA ALA A 74 -0.07 -9.40 -3.82
C ALA A 74 0.50 -8.19 -3.05
N TYR A 75 -0.22 -7.70 -2.03
CA TYR A 75 0.14 -6.53 -1.26
C TYR A 75 1.57 -6.55 -0.70
N PRO A 76 2.07 -7.64 -0.09
CA PRO A 76 3.44 -7.66 0.42
C PRO A 76 4.52 -7.59 -0.65
N TYR A 77 4.26 -8.11 -1.85
CA TYR A 77 5.20 -7.96 -2.97
C TYR A 77 5.30 -6.50 -3.41
N VAL A 78 4.16 -5.79 -3.46
CA VAL A 78 4.13 -4.36 -3.79
C VAL A 78 4.83 -3.54 -2.71
N ALA A 79 4.55 -3.81 -1.42
CA ALA A 79 5.19 -3.12 -0.30
C ALA A 79 6.72 -3.31 -0.32
N LYS A 80 7.18 -4.55 -0.52
CA LYS A 80 8.61 -4.86 -0.62
C LYS A 80 9.28 -4.16 -1.80
N ARG A 81 8.61 -4.11 -2.95
CA ARG A 81 9.14 -3.46 -4.15
C ARG A 81 9.20 -1.94 -3.99
N LEU A 82 8.18 -1.33 -3.39
CA LEU A 82 8.16 0.11 -3.09
C LEU A 82 9.31 0.51 -2.16
N LEU A 83 9.70 -0.36 -1.22
CA LEU A 83 10.79 -0.12 -0.28
C LEU A 83 12.19 -0.37 -0.85
N ARG A 84 12.36 -1.36 -1.74
CA ARG A 84 13.70 -1.79 -2.22
C ARG A 84 14.07 -1.34 -3.62
N ASP A 85 13.09 -1.18 -4.51
CA ASP A 85 13.37 -0.98 -5.94
C ASP A 85 13.68 0.52 -6.19
N PRO A 86 14.88 0.85 -6.72
CA PRO A 86 15.28 2.24 -6.95
C PRO A 86 14.37 2.93 -7.98
N LEU A 87 13.67 2.19 -8.83
CA LEU A 87 12.71 2.75 -9.77
C LEU A 87 11.42 3.23 -9.10
N TYR A 88 11.18 2.90 -7.83
CA TYR A 88 9.96 3.30 -7.11
C TYR A 88 10.26 4.13 -5.86
N CYS A 89 11.54 4.32 -5.51
CA CYS A 89 11.95 5.07 -4.32
C CYS A 89 11.49 6.54 -4.36
N TYR A 90 11.31 7.14 -5.54
CA TYR A 90 10.80 8.51 -5.69
C TYR A 90 9.29 8.63 -5.41
N ARG A 91 8.54 7.52 -5.45
CA ARG A 91 7.11 7.44 -5.11
C ARG A 91 6.88 7.22 -3.62
N LEU A 92 7.85 6.63 -2.93
CA LEU A 92 7.76 6.32 -1.50
C LEU A 92 7.40 7.55 -0.63
N PRO A 93 7.95 8.76 -0.85
CA PRO A 93 7.51 9.94 -0.11
C PRO A 93 6.02 10.25 -0.26
N GLN A 94 5.41 9.97 -1.42
CA GLN A 94 3.98 10.23 -1.65
C GLN A 94 3.08 9.29 -0.84
N VAL A 95 3.59 8.09 -0.50
CA VAL A 95 2.87 7.08 0.29
C VAL A 95 3.06 7.31 1.78
N LEU A 96 4.23 7.79 2.18
CA LEU A 96 4.59 8.05 3.58
C LEU A 96 4.17 9.43 4.06
N MET A 97 3.87 10.37 3.16
CA MET A 97 3.41 11.70 3.52
C MET A 97 1.89 11.73 3.66
N LYS A 98 1.41 12.00 4.87
CA LYS A 98 0.00 12.24 5.14
C LYS A 98 -0.28 13.74 5.19
N LYS A 99 -1.30 14.18 4.48
CA LYS A 99 -1.87 15.52 4.68
C LYS A 99 -2.76 15.48 5.92
N VAL A 100 -2.35 16.19 6.96
CA VAL A 100 -3.15 16.38 8.17
C VAL A 100 -3.82 17.75 8.04
N PRO A 101 -5.14 17.87 8.23
CA PRO A 101 -5.84 19.15 8.07
C PRO A 101 -5.33 20.25 9.02
N GLU A 102 -4.65 19.85 10.10
CA GLU A 102 -4.09 20.72 11.13
C GLU A 102 -2.65 21.18 10.86
N ALA A 103 -1.96 20.59 9.88
CA ALA A 103 -0.56 20.93 9.57
C ALA A 103 -0.44 21.56 8.17
N GLU A 104 0.19 22.74 8.10
CA GLU A 104 0.47 23.44 6.83
C GLU A 104 1.43 22.65 5.92
N LYS A 105 2.25 21.78 6.52
CA LYS A 105 3.20 20.90 5.82
C LYS A 105 2.78 19.42 5.94
N PRO A 106 3.03 18.60 4.91
CA PRO A 106 2.74 17.17 4.98
C PRO A 106 3.59 16.51 6.08
N VAL A 107 2.92 15.80 6.99
CA VAL A 107 3.56 15.10 8.09
C VAL A 107 3.93 13.69 7.64
N PHE A 108 5.04 13.19 8.16
CA PHE A 108 5.48 11.82 7.89
C PHE A 108 4.67 10.82 8.70
N ASP A 109 4.07 9.85 8.03
CA ASP A 109 3.28 8.77 8.64
C ASP A 109 4.18 7.58 8.97
N PHE A 110 4.76 7.61 10.18
CA PHE A 110 5.56 6.50 10.70
C PHE A 110 4.74 5.21 10.83
N GLY A 111 3.45 5.30 11.18
CA GLY A 111 2.58 4.13 11.29
C GLY A 111 2.44 3.40 9.95
N ARG A 112 2.32 4.14 8.85
CA ARG A 112 2.28 3.57 7.51
C ARG A 112 3.61 2.94 7.10
N LEU A 113 4.74 3.56 7.43
CA LEU A 113 6.07 2.98 7.19
C LEU A 113 6.23 1.64 7.89
N PHE A 114 5.96 1.58 9.19
CA PHE A 114 6.09 0.34 9.97
C PHE A 114 5.12 -0.74 9.47
N SER A 115 3.90 -0.37 9.08
CA SER A 115 2.95 -1.29 8.45
C SER A 115 3.51 -1.90 7.15
N LEU A 116 4.12 -1.08 6.28
CA LEU A 116 4.73 -1.55 5.04
C LEU A 116 5.95 -2.44 5.32
N LEU A 117 6.77 -2.08 6.31
CA LEU A 117 7.93 -2.86 6.71
C LEU A 117 7.51 -4.22 7.27
N TYR A 118 6.54 -4.26 8.18
CA TYR A 118 6.00 -5.49 8.76
C TYR A 118 5.45 -6.44 7.70
N VAL A 119 4.70 -5.91 6.74
CA VAL A 119 4.15 -6.70 5.63
C VAL A 119 5.26 -7.18 4.68
N ALA A 120 6.25 -6.34 4.39
CA ALA A 120 7.37 -6.71 3.52
C ALA A 120 8.29 -7.76 4.15
N THR A 121 8.45 -7.75 5.47
CA THR A 121 9.26 -8.73 6.22
C THR A 121 8.54 -10.06 6.35
N ALA A 122 7.21 -10.08 6.47
CA ALA A 122 6.42 -11.31 6.45
C ALA A 122 6.66 -12.16 5.18
N VAL A 123 6.93 -11.50 4.03
CA VAL A 123 7.25 -12.17 2.75
C VAL A 123 8.74 -12.45 2.53
N ALA A 124 9.61 -12.10 3.48
CA ALA A 124 11.03 -12.48 3.40
C ALA A 124 11.26 -14.00 3.58
N GLY A 125 10.26 -14.75 4.05
CA GLY A 125 10.33 -16.20 4.29
C GLY A 125 10.85 -16.54 5.69
N ARG A 126 10.79 -17.81 6.10
CA ARG A 126 11.39 -18.30 7.36
C ARG A 126 12.66 -19.10 7.01
N GLY A 127 13.83 -18.54 7.31
CA GLY A 127 15.14 -19.15 7.02
C GLY A 127 16.31 -18.15 7.09
N PRO A 128 17.57 -18.59 7.08
CA PRO A 128 18.74 -17.72 7.28
C PRO A 128 18.89 -16.62 6.22
N ARG A 129 18.44 -16.86 4.98
CA ARG A 129 18.38 -15.82 3.92
C ARG A 129 17.31 -14.76 4.19
N ALA A 130 16.23 -15.12 4.88
CA ALA A 130 15.20 -14.18 5.29
C ALA A 130 15.70 -13.26 6.40
N LEU A 131 16.47 -13.80 7.36
CA LEU A 131 17.11 -13.03 8.43
C LEU A 131 18.08 -12.00 7.86
N LEU A 132 18.90 -12.39 6.88
CA LEU A 132 19.74 -11.44 6.12
C LEU A 132 18.90 -10.38 5.38
N GLY A 133 17.75 -10.78 4.83
CA GLY A 133 16.81 -9.86 4.20
C GLY A 133 16.16 -8.87 5.18
N LEU A 134 15.86 -9.32 6.40
CA LEU A 134 15.28 -8.56 7.51
C LEU A 134 16.29 -7.56 8.08
N VAL A 135 17.52 -8.02 8.34
CA VAL A 135 18.63 -7.17 8.78
C VAL A 135 18.92 -6.11 7.72
N ARG A 136 18.96 -6.47 6.44
CA ARG A 136 19.20 -5.51 5.36
C ARG A 136 18.07 -4.48 5.24
N THR A 137 16.79 -4.89 5.39
CA THR A 137 15.67 -3.94 5.39
C THR A 137 15.62 -3.05 6.63
N ALA A 138 15.99 -3.59 7.79
CA ALA A 138 16.12 -2.79 9.00
C ALA A 138 17.26 -1.78 8.86
N PHE A 139 18.39 -2.19 8.29
CA PHE A 139 19.52 -1.31 7.98
C PHE A 139 19.16 -0.28 6.91
N ASP A 140 18.43 -0.65 5.86
CA ASP A 140 17.97 0.28 4.82
C ASP A 140 16.97 1.30 5.39
N ALA A 141 16.05 0.87 6.26
CA ALA A 141 15.11 1.75 6.96
C ALA A 141 15.83 2.70 7.94
N LEU A 142 16.79 2.16 8.70
CA LEU A 142 17.64 2.94 9.61
C LEU A 142 18.50 3.94 8.82
N ALA A 143 19.12 3.53 7.71
CA ALA A 143 19.92 4.39 6.84
C ALA A 143 19.08 5.53 6.23
N LEU A 144 17.81 5.28 5.89
CA LEU A 144 16.88 6.33 5.46
C LEU A 144 16.58 7.32 6.58
N THR A 145 16.47 6.89 7.84
CA THR A 145 16.31 7.80 8.99
C THR A 145 17.56 8.65 9.26
N TRP A 146 18.76 8.10 9.08
CA TRP A 146 20.02 8.83 9.30
C TRP A 146 20.36 9.85 8.19
N ARG A 147 19.81 9.69 6.98
CA ARG A 147 20.13 10.55 5.82
C ARG A 147 19.32 11.87 5.77
N LYS A 148 18.31 12.07 6.62
CA LYS A 148 17.50 13.30 6.67
C LYS A 148 17.35 13.83 8.11
N PRO A 149 18.14 14.85 8.51
CA PRO A 149 18.11 15.39 9.87
C PRO A 149 16.79 16.09 10.25
N SER A 150 15.92 16.43 9.28
CA SER A 150 14.58 16.95 9.55
C SER A 150 13.60 15.92 10.14
N LEU A 151 13.97 14.63 10.16
CA LEU A 151 13.22 13.54 10.80
C LEU A 151 13.72 13.24 12.23
N ALA A 152 14.87 13.78 12.64
CA ALA A 152 15.41 13.58 13.99
C ALA A 152 14.57 14.29 15.07
N MET A 153 13.93 15.41 14.71
CA MET A 153 13.09 16.19 15.62
C MET A 153 11.78 15.47 16.01
N SER A 154 11.34 14.47 15.23
CA SER A 154 10.15 13.66 15.52
C SER A 154 10.41 12.40 16.35
N LEU A 155 11.67 11.99 16.56
CA LEU A 155 12.00 10.79 17.35
C LEU A 155 11.61 10.94 18.84
N ALA A 156 11.72 12.16 19.39
CA ALA A 156 11.27 12.45 20.75
C ALA A 156 9.75 12.28 20.96
N GLN A 157 8.97 12.33 19.88
CA GLN A 157 7.52 12.13 19.91
C GLN A 157 7.13 10.67 19.67
N VAL A 158 8.03 9.88 19.07
CA VAL A 158 7.88 8.43 18.92
C VAL A 158 8.15 7.71 20.23
N ASP A 159 9.17 8.12 21.02
CA ASP A 159 9.36 7.61 22.39
C ASP A 159 8.11 7.83 23.25
N ARG A 160 7.52 9.03 23.14
CA ARG A 160 6.28 9.39 23.84
C ARG A 160 5.05 8.56 23.43
N LEU A 161 5.02 8.04 22.20
CA LEU A 161 3.95 7.17 21.70
C LEU A 161 4.24 5.68 21.94
N TYR A 162 5.52 5.31 22.09
CA TYR A 162 5.94 3.96 22.44
C TYR A 162 5.64 3.66 23.92
N ASP A 163 5.88 4.61 24.81
CA ASP A 163 5.53 4.50 26.24
C ASP A 163 4.02 4.37 26.49
N VAL A 164 3.18 4.97 25.64
CA VAL A 164 1.71 4.86 25.74
C VAL A 164 1.19 3.48 25.29
N CYS A 165 1.93 2.78 24.43
CA CYS A 165 1.51 1.48 23.90
C CYS A 165 2.04 0.27 24.71
N ILE A 166 3.00 0.45 25.63
CA ILE A 166 3.57 -0.62 26.47
C ILE A 166 3.11 -0.51 27.94
N GLY A 167 2.21 0.42 28.26
CA GLY A 167 1.53 0.50 29.55
C GLY A 167 0.40 -0.52 29.75
N THR A 168 0.72 -1.81 29.67
CA THR A 168 0.26 -2.99 30.45
C THR A 168 0.88 -4.24 29.86
#